data_AF-A0A511NL42-F1
#
_entry.id   AF-A0A511NL42-F1
#
_cell.length_a   1.000
_cell.length_b   1.000
_cell.length_c   1.000
_cell.angle_alpha   90.00
_cell.angle_beta   90.00
_cell.angle_gamma   90.00
#
_symmetry.space_group_name_H-M   'P 1'
#
loop_
_entity.id
_entity.type
_entity.pdbx_description
1 polymer ?
#
loop_
_entity_poly.entity_id
_entity_poly.type
_entity_poly.pdbx_seq_one_letter_code
_entity_poly.pdbx_strand_id
1 'polypeptide(L)'
;MHLVALSLFYIRFIPKFTIKVQYMTLLLIEQIKERRKVLDITQETLAEISGVGLRTLKQFESGKGNPTLETLQKLCDALGLEIRLEIKTIE
;
A
#
# COMPACT_ATOMS: atom_id res chain seq x y z
N MET A 1 36.48 9.96 0.11
CA MET A 1 35.99 9.73 -1.28
C MET A 1 35.52 8.30 -1.57
N HIS A 2 35.64 7.30 -0.68
CA HIS A 2 35.23 5.91 -0.95
C HIS A 2 33.78 5.53 -0.53
N LEU A 3 33.09 6.36 0.27
CA LEU A 3 31.77 6.03 0.81
C LEU A 3 30.58 6.37 -0.12
N VAL A 4 30.79 7.18 -1.16
CA VAL A 4 29.70 7.59 -2.10
C VAL A 4 29.46 6.55 -3.21
N ALA A 5 30.41 5.65 -3.46
CA ALA A 5 30.28 4.63 -4.51
C ALA A 5 29.39 3.44 -4.10
N LEU A 6 29.31 3.13 -2.80
CA LEU A 6 28.49 2.02 -2.29
C LEU A 6 26.98 2.32 -2.30
N SER A 7 26.58 3.58 -2.13
CA SER A 7 25.17 3.97 -2.22
C SER A 7 24.64 3.90 -3.66
N LEU A 8 25.49 4.24 -4.65
CA LEU A 8 25.13 4.18 -6.08
C LEU A 8 25.13 2.76 -6.64
N PHE A 9 25.96 1.85 -6.11
CA PHE A 9 25.96 0.45 -6.51
C PHE A 9 24.69 -0.29 -6.07
N TYR A 10 24.16 0.04 -4.88
CA TYR A 10 22.92 -0.57 -4.38
C TYR A 10 21.70 -0.19 -5.22
N ILE A 11 21.64 1.04 -5.74
CA ILE A 11 20.54 1.52 -6.60
C ILE A 11 20.56 0.84 -7.98
N ARG A 12 21.75 0.49 -8.49
CA ARG A 12 21.93 -0.11 -9.82
C ARG A 12 21.57 -1.60 -9.88
N PHE A 13 21.45 -2.25 -8.72
CA PHE A 13 21.12 -3.67 -8.59
C PHE A 13 19.77 -3.93 -7.91
N ILE A 14 18.86 -2.94 -7.91
CA ILE A 14 17.45 -3.23 -7.61
C ILE A 14 16.77 -3.54 -8.96
N PRO A 15 16.13 -4.72 -9.13
CA PRO A 15 15.37 -5.01 -10.33
C PRO A 15 14.34 -3.90 -10.56
N LYS A 16 14.28 -3.32 -11.76
CA LYS A 16 13.26 -2.30 -12.13
C LYS A 16 11.83 -2.78 -11.82
N PHE A 17 11.61 -4.09 -11.81
CA PHE A 17 10.37 -4.75 -11.39
C PHE A 17 10.02 -4.47 -9.91
N THR A 18 10.96 -4.65 -9.00
CA THR A 18 10.78 -4.42 -7.56
C THR A 18 10.50 -2.95 -7.25
N ILE A 19 11.18 -2.04 -7.98
CA ILE A 19 10.99 -0.60 -7.84
C ILE A 19 9.56 -0.19 -8.21
N LYS A 20 9.04 -0.64 -9.37
CA LYS A 20 7.70 -0.28 -9.85
C LYS A 20 6.58 -0.82 -8.96
N VAL A 21 6.73 -2.05 -8.45
CA VAL A 21 5.76 -2.66 -7.53
C VAL A 21 5.73 -1.92 -6.19
N GLN A 22 6.89 -1.55 -5.63
CA GLN A 22 6.98 -0.83 -4.36
C GLN A 22 6.27 0.54 -4.43
N TYR A 23 6.45 1.30 -5.51
CA TYR A 23 5.77 2.60 -5.69
C TYR A 23 4.25 2.44 -5.81
N MET A 24 3.76 1.38 -6.46
CA MET A 24 2.33 1.11 -6.59
C MET A 24 1.68 0.83 -5.22
N THR A 25 2.36 0.08 -4.35
CA THR A 25 1.87 -0.20 -2.99
C THR A 25 1.76 1.08 -2.16
N LEU A 26 2.70 2.02 -2.30
CA LEU A 26 2.65 3.31 -1.60
C LEU A 26 1.44 4.16 -2.03
N LEU A 27 1.11 4.17 -3.32
CA LEU A 27 -0.08 4.88 -3.81
C LEU A 27 -1.38 4.33 -3.22
N LEU A 28 -1.53 3.00 -3.18
CA LEU A 28 -2.69 2.34 -2.57
C LEU A 28 -2.85 2.68 -1.08
N ILE A 29 -1.74 2.63 -0.33
CA ILE A 29 -1.73 2.95 1.09
C ILE A 29 -2.21 4.39 1.33
N GLU A 30 -1.69 5.35 0.56
CA GLU A 30 -2.09 6.75 0.71
C GLU A 30 -3.55 6.97 0.33
N GLN A 31 -4.07 6.34 -0.74
CA GLN A 31 -5.49 6.43 -1.10
C GLN A 31 -6.41 5.94 0.03
N ILE A 32 -6.08 4.80 0.65
CA ILE A 32 -6.85 4.25 1.76
C ILE A 32 -6.78 5.17 2.99
N LYS A 33 -5.58 5.69 3.31
CA LYS A 33 -5.39 6.61 4.45
C LYS A 33 -6.14 7.92 4.26
N GLU A 34 -6.06 8.52 3.08
CA GLU A 34 -6.77 9.76 2.79
C GLU A 34 -8.28 9.56 2.85
N ARG A 35 -8.80 8.48 2.24
CA ARG A 35 -10.23 8.17 2.35
C ARG A 35 -10.68 7.98 3.80
N ARG A 36 -9.88 7.28 4.60
CA ARG A 36 -10.12 7.09 6.03
C ARG A 36 -10.18 8.41 6.80
N LYS A 37 -9.27 9.34 6.51
CA LYS A 37 -9.26 10.69 7.11
C LYS A 37 -10.47 11.51 6.68
N VAL A 38 -10.90 11.42 5.42
CA VAL A 38 -12.11 12.10 4.91
C VAL A 38 -13.37 11.61 5.62
N LEU A 39 -13.43 10.32 5.96
CA LEU A 39 -14.52 9.74 6.75
C LEU A 39 -14.39 9.98 8.26
N ASP A 40 -13.30 10.62 8.70
CA ASP A 40 -12.99 10.91 10.11
C ASP A 40 -13.01 9.67 11.02
N ILE A 41 -12.45 8.55 10.53
CA ILE A 41 -12.37 7.31 11.33
C ILE A 41 -10.92 6.94 11.68
N THR A 42 -10.78 6.32 12.86
CA THR A 42 -9.48 5.84 13.36
C THR A 42 -9.07 4.52 12.69
N GLN A 43 -7.82 4.09 12.88
CA GLN A 43 -7.39 2.76 12.44
C GLN A 43 -8.14 1.66 13.18
N GLU A 44 -8.41 1.88 14.47
CA GLU A 44 -9.18 1.00 15.34
C GLU A 44 -10.60 0.82 14.78
N THR A 45 -11.28 1.92 14.45
CA THR A 45 -12.62 1.89 13.83
C THR A 45 -12.59 1.19 12.47
N LEU A 46 -11.63 1.51 11.59
CA LEU A 46 -11.55 0.84 10.29
C LEU A 46 -11.32 -0.67 10.44
N ALA A 47 -10.44 -1.08 11.35
CA ALA A 47 -10.18 -2.49 11.63
C ALA A 47 -11.45 -3.22 12.10
N GLU A 48 -12.23 -2.58 12.97
CA GLU A 48 -13.51 -3.12 13.45
C GLU A 48 -14.52 -3.29 12.32
N ILE A 49 -14.81 -2.23 11.57
CA ILE A 49 -15.87 -2.26 10.54
C ILE A 49 -15.48 -3.09 9.29
N SER A 50 -14.19 -3.25 9.01
CA SER A 50 -13.71 -4.09 7.91
C SER A 50 -13.53 -5.56 8.29
N GLY A 51 -13.54 -5.88 9.59
CA GLY A 51 -13.16 -7.20 10.10
C GLY A 51 -11.69 -7.57 9.85
N VAL A 52 -10.85 -6.60 9.48
CA VAL A 52 -9.40 -6.79 9.32
C VAL A 52 -8.72 -6.51 10.64
N GLY A 53 -7.88 -7.43 11.12
CA GLY A 53 -7.17 -7.25 12.38
C GLY A 53 -6.34 -5.94 12.40
N LEU A 54 -6.43 -5.19 13.50
CA LEU A 54 -5.75 -3.89 13.67
C LEU A 54 -4.24 -3.96 13.41
N ARG A 55 -3.59 -5.05 13.82
CA ARG A 55 -2.16 -5.28 13.53
C ARG A 55 -1.88 -5.35 12.03
N THR A 56 -2.73 -6.06 11.28
CA THR A 56 -2.64 -6.19 9.82
C THR A 56 -2.83 -4.83 9.16
N LEU A 57 -3.84 -4.06 9.58
CA LEU A 57 -4.06 -2.69 9.08
C LEU A 57 -2.87 -1.77 9.36
N LYS A 58 -2.30 -1.81 10.58
CA LYS A 58 -1.10 -1.02 10.94
C LYS A 58 0.12 -1.41 10.12
N GLN A 59 0.33 -2.70 9.86
CA GLN A 59 1.42 -3.17 9.00
C GLN A 59 1.21 -2.74 7.54
N PHE A 60 -0.04 -2.80 7.05
CA PHE A 60 -0.40 -2.31 5.72
C PHE A 60 -0.16 -0.80 5.59
N GLU A 61 -0.73 0.05 6.46
CA GLU A 61 -0.59 1.51 6.37
C GLU A 61 0.85 2.01 6.61
N SER A 62 1.71 1.20 7.23
CA SER A 62 3.14 1.50 7.40
C SER A 62 4.03 0.96 6.26
N GLY A 63 3.45 0.31 5.26
CA GLY A 63 4.19 -0.29 4.14
C GLY A 63 5.00 -1.53 4.50
N LYS A 64 4.82 -2.08 5.71
CA LYS A 64 5.52 -3.26 6.22
C LYS A 64 4.76 -4.57 6.01
N GLY A 65 3.58 -4.52 5.39
CA GLY A 65 2.74 -5.68 5.12
C GLY A 65 2.34 -5.76 3.65
N ASN A 66 2.24 -6.99 3.13
CA ASN A 66 1.66 -7.27 1.82
C ASN A 66 0.24 -7.85 2.02
N PRO A 67 -0.82 -7.03 1.93
CA PRO A 67 -2.18 -7.52 2.13
C PRO A 67 -2.59 -8.47 1.00
N THR A 68 -3.46 -9.43 1.31
CA THR A 68 -4.14 -10.20 0.27
C THR A 68 -5.17 -9.31 -0.45
N LEU A 69 -5.58 -9.71 -1.65
CA LEU A 69 -6.69 -9.03 -2.35
C LEU A 69 -7.97 -9.02 -1.50
N GLU A 70 -8.26 -10.11 -0.80
CA GLU A 70 -9.40 -10.19 0.13
C GLU A 70 -9.31 -9.14 1.24
N THR A 71 -8.12 -8.94 1.82
CA THR A 71 -7.91 -7.92 2.84
C THR A 71 -8.13 -6.52 2.28
N LEU A 72 -7.58 -6.25 1.09
CA LEU A 72 -7.80 -5.00 0.37
C LEU A 72 -9.29 -4.76 0.08
N GLN A 73 -10.01 -5.78 -0.38
CA GLN A 73 -11.44 -5.70 -0.65
C GLN A 73 -12.23 -5.32 0.61
N LYS A 74 -11.99 -5.99 1.74
CA LYS A 74 -12.64 -5.66 3.02
C LYS A 74 -12.41 -4.22 3.47
N LEU A 75 -11.17 -3.72 3.30
CA LEU A 75 -10.85 -2.33 3.62
C LEU A 75 -11.55 -1.36 2.66
N CYS A 76 -11.57 -1.68 1.36
CA CYS A 76 -12.26 -0.87 0.36
C CYS A 76 -13.76 -0.81 0.62
N ASP A 77 -14.42 -1.94 0.87
CA ASP A 77 -15.85 -2.02 1.14
C ASP A 77 -16.23 -1.17 2.36
N ALA A 78 -15.46 -1.28 3.45
CA ALA A 78 -15.63 -0.47 4.66
C ALA A 78 -15.48 1.04 4.43
N LEU A 79 -14.66 1.44 3.44
CA LEU A 79 -14.39 2.84 3.10
C LEU A 79 -15.27 3.37 1.95
N GLY A 80 -16.16 2.53 1.41
CA GLY A 80 -16.96 2.85 0.23
C GLY A 80 -16.10 3.06 -1.02
N LEU A 81 -15.03 2.29 -1.17
CA LEU A 81 -14.14 2.27 -2.34
C LEU A 81 -14.38 0.98 -3.14
N GLU A 82 -14.01 1.02 -4.42
CA GLU A 82 -14.14 -0.12 -5.33
C GLU A 82 -12.80 -0.38 -6.02
N ILE A 83 -12.39 -1.64 -6.07
CA ILE A 83 -11.19 -2.07 -6.81
C ILE A 83 -11.59 -2.32 -8.26
N ARG A 84 -10.96 -1.62 -9.19
CA ARG A 84 -11.21 -1.76 -10.64
C ARG A 84 -9.97 -2.28 -11.35
N LEU A 85 -10.19 -3.14 -12.35
CA LEU A 85 -9.16 -3.63 -13.25
C LEU A 85 -9.27 -2.88 -14.57
N GLU A 86 -8.13 -2.48 -15.11
CA GLU A 86 -8.03 -1.81 -16.41
C GLU A 86 -7.15 -2.63 -17.36
N ILE A 87 -7.41 -2.51 -18.65
CA ILE A 87 -6.58 -3.16 -19.68
C ILE A 87 -5.20 -2.50 -19.63
N LYS A 88 -4.16 -3.33 -19.47
CA LYS A 88 -2.79 -2.85 -19.50
C LYS A 88 -2.43 -2.37 -20.90
N THR A 89 -2.32 -1.06 -21.07
CA THR A 89 -1.70 -0.46 -22.26
C THR A 89 -0.21 -0.82 -22.27
N ILE A 90 0.23 -1.49 -23.33
CA ILE A 90 1.65 -1.82 -23.54
C ILE A 90 2.22 -0.69 -24.40
N GLU A 91 2.90 0.25 -23.75
CA GLU A 91 3.86 1.15 -24.41
C GLU A 91 5.25 0.52 -24.40
#